data_AF-A0A7W5BC52-F1
#
_entry.id   AF-A0A7W5BC52-F1
#
_cell.length_a   1.000
_cell.length_b   1.000
_cell.length_c   1.000
_cell.angle_alpha   90.00
_cell.angle_beta   90.00
_cell.angle_gamma   90.00
#
_symmetry.space_group_name_H-M   'P 1'
#
loop_
_entity.id
_entity.type
_entity.pdbx_description
1 polymer ?
#
loop_
_entity_poly.entity_id
_entity_poly.type
_entity_poly.pdbx_seq_one_letter_code
_entity_poly.pdbx_strand_id
1 'polypeptide(L)' 'MAKTNFQYEKRQRELEKKRKAEEKARRKQEAKNHPAGEQEADEAGFDSSETDTSTADD' A
#
# COMPACT_ATOMS: atom_id res chain seq x y z
N MET A 1 14.42 -23.77 14.57
CA MET A 1 13.73 -22.56 14.07
C MET A 1 14.32 -22.23 12.72
N ALA A 2 13.49 -22.15 11.67
CA ALA A 2 13.98 -21.71 10.37
C ALA A 2 14.57 -20.30 10.53
N LYS A 3 15.72 -20.03 9.92
CA LYS A 3 16.28 -18.67 9.89
C LYS A 3 15.25 -17.79 9.18
N THR A 4 14.66 -16.85 9.91
CA THR A 4 13.76 -15.85 9.35
C THR A 4 14.59 -14.98 8.41
N ASN A 5 14.25 -15.01 7.12
CA ASN A 5 14.92 -14.15 6.14
C ASN A 5 14.34 -12.75 6.26
N PHE A 6 14.93 -11.93 7.12
CA PHE A 6 14.48 -10.57 7.41
C PHE A 6 14.40 -9.68 6.16
N GLN A 7 15.25 -9.92 5.16
CA GLN A 7 15.21 -9.18 3.90
C GLN A 7 13.96 -9.55 3.08
N TYR A 8 13.62 -10.84 3.04
CA TYR A 8 12.41 -11.33 2.39
C TYR A 8 11.14 -10.85 3.13
N GLU A 9 11.12 -10.92 4.46
CA GLU A 9 9.99 -10.42 5.26
C GLU A 9 9.80 -8.91 5.14
N LYS A 10 10.90 -8.15 5.03
CA LYS A 10 10.83 -6.71 4.78
C LYS A 10 10.22 -6.42 3.40
N ARG A 11 10.73 -7.09 2.35
CA ARG A 11 10.20 -6.95 0.99
C ARG A 11 8.74 -7.40 0.87
N GLN A 12 8.35 -8.48 1.55
CA GLN A 12 6.96 -8.95 1.62
C GLN A 12 6.05 -7.88 2.25
N ARG A 13 6.45 -7.31 3.40
CA ARG A 13 5.69 -6.22 4.05
C ARG A 13 5.57 -4.98 3.16
N GLU A 14 6.63 -4.60 2.46
CA GLU A 14 6.60 -3.48 1.49
C GLU A 14 5.68 -3.77 0.31
N LEU A 15 5.71 -5.00 -0.24
CA LEU A 15 4.84 -5.43 -1.33
C LEU A 15 3.36 -5.48 -0.90
N GLU A 16 3.07 -5.98 0.29
CA GLU A 16 1.71 -6.00 0.85
C GLU A 16 1.18 -4.59 1.09
N LYS A 17 2.00 -3.70 1.68
CA LYS A 17 1.64 -2.30 1.89
C LYS A 17 1.36 -1.60 0.56
N LYS A 18 2.20 -1.84 -0.45
CA LYS A 18 2.02 -1.28 -1.80
C LYS A 18 0.74 -1.81 -2.47
N ARG A 19 0.50 -3.13 -2.43
CA ARG A 19 -0.73 -3.73 -2.98
C ARG A 19 -1.99 -3.18 -2.31
N LYS A 20 -1.99 -3.07 -0.98
CA LYS A 20 -3.13 -2.52 -0.22
C LYS A 20 -3.38 -1.05 -0.56
N ALA A 21 -2.32 -0.25 -0.71
CA ALA A 21 -2.42 1.15 -1.13
C ALA A 21 -2.95 1.30 -2.57
N GLU A 22 -2.43 0.52 -3.51
CA GLU A 22 -2.85 0.53 -4.92
C GLU A 22 -4.31 0.07 -5.09
N GLU A 23 -4.72 -0.98 -4.38
CA GLU A 23 -6.12 -1.46 -4.39
C GLU A 23 -7.08 -0.41 -3.82
N LYS A 24 -6.69 0.26 -2.72
CA LYS A 24 -7.48 1.35 -2.14
C LYS A 24 -7.58 2.55 -3.07
N ALA A 25 -6.47 2.93 -3.71
CA ALA A 25 -6.45 4.01 -4.70
C ALA A 25 -7.33 3.68 -5.91
N ARG A 26 -7.25 2.45 -6.42
CA ARG A 26 -8.07 1.95 -7.52
C ARG A 26 -9.56 1.95 -7.16
N ARG A 27 -9.94 1.41 -5.99
CA ARG A 27 -11.33 1.42 -5.51
C ARG A 27 -11.88 2.84 -5.37
N LYS A 28 -11.06 3.78 -4.86
CA LYS A 28 -11.44 5.19 -4.78
C LYS A 28 -11.61 5.84 -6.16
N GLN A 29 -10.78 5.47 -7.14
CA GLN A 29 -10.92 5.95 -8.52
C GLN A 29 -12.15 5.34 -9.21
N GLU A 30 -12.41 4.06 -9.03
CA GLU A 30 -13.59 3.38 -9.57
C GLU A 30 -14.88 3.97 -8.96
N ALA A 31 -14.92 4.23 -7.64
CA ALA A 31 -16.04 4.89 -6.97
C ALA A 31 -16.29 6.33 -7.46
N LYS A 32 -15.24 7.07 -7.85
CA LYS A 32 -15.39 8.40 -8.46
C LYS A 32 -15.95 8.34 -9.88
N ASN A 33 -15.63 7.28 -10.64
CA ASN A 33 -16.07 7.11 -12.02
C ASN A 33 -17.45 6.45 -12.14
N HIS A 34 -17.93 5.75 -11.12
CA HIS A 34 -19.28 5.18 -11.04
C HIS A 34 -20.00 5.68 -9.77
N PRO A 35 -20.76 6.79 -9.83
CA PRO A 35 -21.41 7.41 -8.67
C PRO A 35 -22.64 6.64 -8.14
N ALA A 36 -22.81 5.35 -8.44
CA ALA A 36 -24.02 4.57 -8.15
C ALA A 36 -23.80 3.38 -7.19
N GLY A 37 -22.83 3.46 -6.28
CA GLY A 37 -22.57 2.37 -5.33
C GLY A 37 -21.81 2.84 -4.12
N GLU A 38 -22.54 3.21 -3.08
CA GLU A 38 -22.06 3.32 -1.70
C GLU A 38 -21.27 2.07 -1.34
N GLN A 39 -19.96 2.20 -1.14
CA GLN A 39 -19.23 1.20 -0.38
C GLN A 39 -17.95 1.78 0.21
N GLU A 40 -18.16 2.39 1.38
CA GLU A 40 -17.23 2.32 2.50
C GLU A 40 -15.91 3.05 2.26
N ALA A 41 -16.00 4.38 2.38
CA ALA A 41 -14.88 5.23 2.70
C ALA A 41 -14.46 5.02 4.16
N ASP A 42 -14.07 3.79 4.53
CA ASP A 42 -13.47 3.53 5.83
C ASP A 42 -11.94 3.55 5.75
N GLU A 43 -11.34 4.07 6.81
CA GLU A 43 -9.94 4.45 6.98
C GLU A 43 -9.44 5.61 6.10
N ALA A 44 -9.96 6.79 6.37
CA ALA A 44 -9.16 8.00 6.17
C ALA A 44 -7.89 7.94 7.05
N GLY A 45 -6.72 7.96 6.40
CA GLY A 45 -5.60 8.73 6.93
C GLY A 45 -4.61 8.06 7.88
N PHE A 46 -4.06 6.88 7.56
CA PHE A 46 -2.76 6.52 8.12
C PHE A 46 -1.81 6.02 7.03
N ASP A 47 -0.68 6.70 6.93
CA ASP A 47 0.54 6.29 6.24
C ASP A 47 0.59 6.48 4.70
N SER A 48 0.48 7.74 4.29
CA SER A 48 1.11 8.20 3.03
C SER A 48 1.98 9.41 3.35
N SER A 49 3.10 9.13 4.00
CA SER A 49 4.28 10.00 4.03
C SER A 49 5.48 9.07 4.03
N GLU A 50 5.99 8.80 2.84
CA GLU A 50 7.33 9.24 2.47
C GLU A 50 8.44 8.62 3.32
N THR A 51 8.99 7.53 2.81
CA THR A 51 10.45 7.36 2.69
C THR A 51 10.70 6.50 1.45
N ASP A 52 10.40 7.04 0.28
CA ASP A 52 11.11 6.67 -0.95
C ASP A 52 12.41 7.49 -0.96
N THR A 53 13.32 7.13 -0.07
CA THR A 53 14.68 7.69 -0.04
C THR A 53 15.64 6.52 0.08
N SER A 54 15.82 5.79 -1.02
CA SER A 54 17.04 5.00 -1.29
C SER A 54 17.07 4.63 -2.78
N THR A 55 16.96 5.64 -3.63
CA THR A 55 17.67 5.62 -4.92
C THR A 55 19.08 6.16 -4.66
N ALA A 56 20.08 5.33 -4.96
CA ALA A 56 21.49 5.64 -5.28
C ALA A 56 22.36 6.38 -4.24
N ASP A 57 23.34 5.68 -3.66
CA ASP A 57 24.79 5.97 -3.84
C ASP A 57 25.67 4.86 -3.22
N ASP A 58 26.86 4.65 -3.80
CA ASP A 58 27.94 3.64 -3.61
C ASP A 58 27.83 2.31 -4.38
#